data_AF-X0YZD5-F1
#
_entry.id   AF-X0YZD5-F1
#
_cell.length_a   1.000
_cell.length_b   1.000
_cell.length_c   1.000
_cell.angle_alpha   90.00
_cell.angle_beta   90.00
_cell.angle_gamma   90.00
#
_symmetry.space_group_name_H-M   'P 1'
#
loop_
_entity.id
_entity.type
_entity.pdbx_description
1 polymer ?
#
loop_
_entity_poly.entity_id
_entity_poly.type
_entity_poly.pdbx_seq_one_letter_code
_entity_poly.pdbx_strand_id
1 'polypeptide(L)'
;SEAAMARQETTLVSIGSDGIQADADSWVPAPSADGRFVGFRSSATNLVQGDTNDAGDAFVHDRITGETTCVSVASDGTQANSHNGAPTLSADGRFVSFSSLATNLVDADTNEAEDVFVHDRTTGETTRVSVDSDGIQARWGAWYPTLSADGRVVAFESWTYDLVNLDRDIFVHDRATGETSRVSVDSNGRPVKGGSDYLSSLSADGRFVAFPHDSPGLVEDDTNEVIDVFVHDRDADEDGIFDEQGEWGAIST
;
A
#
# COMPACT_ATOMS: atom_id res chain seq x y z
N SER A 1 -18.14 35.71 30.65
CA SER A 1 -17.94 34.27 30.44
C SER A 1 -16.68 34.13 29.61
N GLU A 2 -15.65 33.50 30.16
CA GLU A 2 -14.48 33.13 29.36
C GLU A 2 -14.93 32.08 28.35
N ALA A 3 -14.90 32.43 27.07
CA ALA A 3 -14.90 31.44 26.01
C ALA A 3 -13.62 30.63 26.20
N ALA A 4 -13.74 29.36 26.58
CA ALA A 4 -12.61 28.44 26.58
C ALA A 4 -12.00 28.46 25.18
N MET A 5 -10.80 29.03 25.04
CA MET A 5 -10.07 28.96 23.79
C MET A 5 -9.81 27.48 23.52
N ALA A 6 -10.26 27.00 22.36
CA ALA A 6 -9.93 25.65 21.90
C ALA A 6 -8.42 25.47 21.97
N ARG A 7 -7.97 24.52 22.79
CA ARG A 7 -6.54 24.24 22.96
C ARG A 7 -6.12 23.28 21.85
N GLN A 8 -5.03 23.61 21.16
CA GLN A 8 -4.37 22.65 20.29
C GLN A 8 -3.62 21.64 21.16
N GLU A 9 -3.65 20.38 20.75
CA GLU A 9 -2.97 19.28 21.44
C GLU A 9 -1.98 18.61 20.49
N THR A 10 -0.83 18.23 21.02
CA THR A 10 0.20 17.48 20.31
C THR A 10 0.63 16.32 21.20
N THR A 11 0.57 15.10 20.68
CA THR A 11 0.88 13.85 21.40
C THR A 11 1.96 13.08 20.66
N LEU A 12 2.90 12.50 21.40
CA LEU A 12 3.87 11.55 20.85
C LEU A 12 3.17 10.19 20.62
N VAL A 13 3.32 9.62 19.43
CA VAL A 13 2.70 8.32 19.06
C VAL A 13 3.72 7.20 18.81
N SER A 14 5.00 7.54 18.64
CA SER A 14 6.11 6.57 18.62
C SER A 14 6.55 6.26 20.05
N ILE A 15 5.69 5.57 20.78
CA ILE A 15 5.82 5.27 22.20
C ILE A 15 5.39 3.82 22.44
N GLY A 16 6.08 3.10 23.33
CA GLY A 16 5.69 1.74 23.72
C GLY A 16 4.41 1.72 24.54
N SER A 17 3.77 0.54 24.62
CA SER A 17 2.54 0.34 25.42
C SER A 17 2.74 0.60 26.92
N ASP A 18 3.99 0.64 27.38
CA ASP A 18 4.40 0.98 28.74
C ASP A 18 4.65 2.49 28.95
N GLY A 19 4.47 3.30 27.91
CA GLY A 19 4.72 4.74 27.93
C GLY A 19 6.19 5.12 27.77
N ILE A 20 7.07 4.19 27.43
CA ILE A 20 8.48 4.48 27.16
C ILE A 20 8.63 4.96 25.71
N GLN A 21 9.33 6.07 25.53
CA GLN A 21 9.61 6.63 24.20
C GLN A 21 10.54 5.70 23.40
N ALA A 22 10.32 5.63 22.09
CA ALA A 22 11.22 5.00 21.12
C ALA A 22 12.69 5.39 21.35
N ASP A 23 13.59 4.42 21.38
CA ASP A 23 15.04 4.61 21.56
C ASP A 23 15.80 4.90 20.26
N ALA A 24 15.11 4.89 19.13
CA ALA A 24 15.62 5.27 17.81
C ALA A 24 14.59 6.06 17.00
N ASP A 25 15.00 6.49 15.80
CA ASP A 25 14.18 7.31 14.93
C ASP A 25 12.94 6.57 14.42
N SER A 26 11.87 7.34 14.19
CA SER A 26 10.60 6.87 13.61
C SER A 26 10.17 7.79 12.48
N TRP A 27 9.61 7.22 11.41
CA TRP A 27 9.31 7.92 10.16
C TRP A 27 7.97 7.48 9.56
N VAL A 28 7.54 8.27 8.57
CA VAL A 28 6.38 7.99 7.69
C VAL A 28 5.08 7.65 8.44
N PRO A 29 4.48 8.61 9.14
CA PRO A 29 3.24 8.38 9.87
C PRO A 29 2.05 8.20 8.92
N ALA A 30 1.15 7.28 9.26
CA ALA A 30 -0.09 7.01 8.54
C ALA A 30 -1.27 6.95 9.52
N PRO A 31 -2.12 7.99 9.60
CA PRO A 31 -3.29 7.95 10.46
C PRO A 31 -4.45 7.19 9.79
N SER A 32 -5.23 6.47 10.60
CA SER A 32 -6.61 6.07 10.27
C SER A 32 -7.52 7.30 10.10
N ALA A 33 -8.70 7.13 9.51
CA ALA A 33 -9.55 8.26 9.10
C ALA A 33 -10.02 9.14 10.28
N ASP A 34 -10.27 8.54 11.45
CA ASP A 34 -10.60 9.25 12.69
C ASP A 34 -9.35 9.65 13.50
N GLY A 35 -8.17 9.25 13.04
CA GLY A 35 -6.89 9.47 13.69
C GLY A 35 -6.72 8.69 14.99
N ARG A 36 -7.54 7.68 15.29
CA ARG A 36 -7.38 6.84 16.49
C ARG A 36 -6.12 5.99 16.39
N PHE A 37 -5.99 5.25 15.30
CA PHE A 37 -4.82 4.45 15.01
C PHE A 37 -3.84 5.26 14.18
N VAL A 38 -2.56 5.20 14.55
CA VAL A 38 -1.47 5.80 13.78
C VAL A 38 -0.41 4.74 13.51
N GLY A 39 -0.25 4.38 12.24
CA GLY A 39 0.87 3.57 11.78
C GLY A 39 2.13 4.41 11.62
N PHE A 40 3.29 3.80 11.81
CA PHE A 40 4.59 4.43 11.56
C PHE A 40 5.67 3.35 11.42
N ARG A 41 6.76 3.69 10.74
CA ARG A 41 7.98 2.87 10.71
C ARG A 41 8.92 3.31 11.82
N SER A 42 9.59 2.37 12.49
CA SER A 42 10.59 2.70 13.52
C SER A 42 11.78 1.76 13.48
N SER A 43 12.97 2.26 13.81
CA SER A 43 14.17 1.45 14.08
C SER A 43 14.38 1.18 15.58
N ALA A 44 13.39 1.52 16.42
CA ALA A 44 13.48 1.42 17.86
C ALA A 44 13.22 -0.02 18.33
N THR A 45 14.03 -0.51 19.27
CA THR A 45 13.94 -1.89 19.78
C THR A 45 13.05 -2.04 21.01
N ASN A 46 12.50 -0.93 21.50
CA ASN A 46 11.80 -0.85 22.78
C ASN A 46 10.32 -0.49 22.66
N LEU A 47 9.76 -0.48 21.44
CA LEU A 47 8.34 -0.16 21.22
C LEU A 47 7.40 -1.33 21.54
N VAL A 48 7.88 -2.56 21.38
CA VAL A 48 7.19 -3.79 21.79
C VAL A 48 8.17 -4.72 22.50
N GLN A 49 7.65 -5.56 23.39
CA GLN A 49 8.49 -6.55 24.06
C GLN A 49 8.94 -7.63 23.07
N GLY A 50 10.24 -7.93 23.06
CA GLY A 50 10.80 -9.02 22.25
C GLY A 50 11.18 -8.60 20.83
N ASP A 51 11.20 -7.30 20.55
CA ASP A 51 11.75 -6.79 19.29
C ASP A 51 13.27 -7.03 19.23
N THR A 52 13.68 -7.97 18.38
CA THR A 52 15.04 -8.55 18.38
C THR A 52 15.61 -8.80 16.99
N ASN A 53 14.94 -8.34 15.94
CA ASN A 53 15.32 -8.63 14.55
C ASN A 53 16.40 -7.68 13.99
N ASP A 54 16.80 -6.65 14.73
CA ASP A 54 17.72 -5.58 14.30
C ASP A 54 17.29 -4.87 12.99
N ALA A 55 15.99 -4.96 12.63
CA ALA A 55 15.40 -4.35 11.45
C ALA A 55 14.48 -3.19 11.83
N GLY A 56 14.21 -2.29 10.88
CA GLY A 56 13.13 -1.32 11.09
C GLY A 56 11.80 -2.03 10.92
N ASP A 57 10.82 -1.76 11.78
CA ASP A 57 9.51 -2.42 11.79
C ASP A 57 8.36 -1.43 11.57
N ALA A 58 7.23 -1.94 11.11
CA ALA A 58 5.97 -1.22 11.04
C ALA A 58 5.20 -1.42 12.34
N PHE A 59 4.77 -0.32 12.94
CA PHE A 59 3.99 -0.30 14.18
C PHE A 59 2.66 0.40 13.99
N VAL A 60 1.67 0.08 14.81
CA VAL A 60 0.42 0.83 14.98
C VAL A 60 0.23 1.18 16.44
N HIS A 61 0.03 2.47 16.73
CA HIS A 61 -0.34 2.99 18.04
C HIS A 61 -1.83 3.34 18.09
N ASP A 62 -2.57 2.79 19.04
CA ASP A 62 -3.95 3.16 19.37
C ASP A 62 -3.94 4.31 20.39
N ARG A 63 -4.30 5.52 19.94
CA ARG A 63 -4.29 6.72 20.77
C ARG A 63 -5.33 6.72 21.89
N ILE A 64 -6.30 5.81 21.88
CA ILE A 64 -7.30 5.68 22.95
C ILE A 64 -6.80 4.75 24.04
N THR A 65 -6.24 3.59 23.68
CA THR A 65 -5.80 2.59 24.67
C THR A 65 -4.35 2.81 25.12
N GLY A 66 -3.56 3.52 24.32
CA GLY A 66 -2.12 3.67 24.51
C GLY A 66 -1.30 2.46 24.05
N GLU A 67 -1.94 1.49 23.39
CA GLU A 67 -1.30 0.25 22.95
C GLU A 67 -0.52 0.46 21.64
N THR A 68 0.71 -0.02 21.60
CA THR A 68 1.56 -0.11 20.41
C THR A 68 1.80 -1.57 20.05
N THR A 69 1.57 -1.89 18.78
CA THR A 69 1.70 -3.24 18.22
C THR A 69 2.62 -3.23 17.00
N CYS A 70 3.49 -4.24 16.88
CA CYS A 70 4.23 -4.49 15.64
C CYS A 70 3.30 -5.21 14.66
N VAL A 71 3.23 -4.71 13.43
CA VAL A 71 2.35 -5.22 12.36
C VAL A 71 3.13 -5.75 11.15
N SER A 72 4.45 -5.55 11.10
CA SER A 72 5.37 -6.26 10.20
C SER A 72 5.67 -7.68 10.72
N VAL A 73 4.62 -8.49 10.89
CA VAL A 73 4.70 -9.86 11.43
C VAL A 73 4.03 -10.87 10.49
N ALA A 74 4.46 -12.12 10.55
CA ALA A 74 3.77 -13.25 9.91
C ALA A 74 2.46 -13.59 10.65
N SER A 75 1.61 -14.43 10.05
CA SER A 75 0.31 -14.81 10.63
C SER A 75 0.40 -15.56 11.97
N ASP A 76 1.58 -16.09 12.32
CA ASP A 76 1.85 -16.74 13.61
C ASP A 76 2.48 -15.77 14.65
N GLY A 77 2.64 -14.50 14.29
CA GLY A 77 3.25 -13.46 15.11
C GLY A 77 4.77 -13.36 15.02
N THR A 78 5.42 -14.18 14.18
CA THR A 78 6.88 -14.09 13.96
C THR A 78 7.23 -12.75 13.30
N GLN A 79 8.22 -12.04 13.83
CA GLN A 79 8.68 -10.77 13.26
C GLN A 79 9.25 -10.95 11.85
N ALA A 80 9.03 -9.97 10.98
CA ALA A 80 9.75 -9.84 9.72
C ALA A 80 11.27 -9.86 9.97
N ASN A 81 12.01 -10.62 9.18
CA ASN A 81 13.48 -10.64 9.23
C ASN A 81 14.13 -9.48 8.46
N SER A 82 13.35 -8.65 7.78
CA SER A 82 13.80 -7.43 7.08
C SER A 82 12.59 -6.59 6.67
N HIS A 83 12.44 -5.36 7.17
CA HIS A 83 11.37 -4.46 6.75
C HIS A 83 11.88 -3.04 6.44
N ASN A 84 11.35 -2.46 5.37
CA ASN A 84 11.79 -1.19 4.81
C ASN A 84 10.66 -0.24 4.36
N GLY A 85 9.45 -0.75 4.17
CA GLY A 85 8.30 -0.01 3.67
C GLY A 85 7.63 0.92 4.67
N ALA A 86 6.86 1.88 4.17
CA ALA A 86 5.95 2.66 5.00
C ALA A 86 4.61 1.93 5.15
N PRO A 87 4.01 1.88 6.35
CA PRO A 87 2.67 1.33 6.50
C PRO A 87 1.60 2.31 5.99
N THR A 88 0.50 1.80 5.46
CA THR A 88 -0.76 2.55 5.26
C THR A 88 -1.93 1.80 5.92
N LEU A 89 -2.99 2.51 6.30
CA LEU A 89 -4.09 1.96 7.09
C LEU A 89 -5.43 2.12 6.40
N SER A 90 -6.33 1.15 6.61
CA SER A 90 -7.76 1.33 6.34
C SER A 90 -8.34 2.42 7.24
N ALA A 91 -9.52 2.93 6.91
CA ALA A 91 -10.16 4.04 7.63
C ALA A 91 -10.42 3.72 9.10
N ASP A 92 -10.71 2.46 9.43
CA ASP A 92 -10.89 1.95 10.78
C ASP A 92 -9.58 1.45 11.43
N GLY A 93 -8.47 1.49 10.70
CA GLY A 93 -7.16 0.99 11.13
C GLY A 93 -7.07 -0.51 11.31
N ARG A 94 -8.02 -1.31 10.81
CA ARG A 94 -7.98 -2.78 10.89
C ARG A 94 -6.92 -3.38 9.97
N PHE A 95 -6.90 -2.97 8.72
CA PHE A 95 -5.97 -3.46 7.72
C PHE A 95 -4.78 -2.53 7.63
N VAL A 96 -3.57 -3.10 7.62
CA VAL A 96 -2.32 -2.36 7.42
C VAL A 96 -1.62 -2.94 6.20
N SER A 97 -1.36 -2.13 5.18
CA SER A 97 -0.49 -2.54 4.08
C SER A 97 0.93 -2.01 4.29
N PHE A 98 1.93 -2.77 3.89
CA PHE A 98 3.34 -2.39 4.00
C PHE A 98 4.19 -3.17 2.99
N SER A 99 5.36 -2.64 2.63
CA SER A 99 6.34 -3.36 1.81
C SER A 99 7.49 -3.90 2.65
N SER A 100 8.05 -5.05 2.26
CA SER A 100 9.03 -5.78 3.06
C SER A 100 9.93 -6.66 2.20
N LEU A 101 11.21 -6.75 2.55
CA LEU A 101 12.17 -7.72 1.98
C LEU A 101 12.19 -9.04 2.76
N ALA A 102 11.25 -9.21 3.69
CA ALA A 102 11.25 -10.32 4.61
C ALA A 102 10.74 -11.62 3.98
N THR A 103 11.61 -12.62 3.95
CA THR A 103 11.32 -13.94 3.38
C THR A 103 10.47 -14.86 4.28
N ASN A 104 10.06 -14.37 5.44
CA ASN A 104 9.39 -15.16 6.49
C ASN A 104 8.00 -14.64 6.87
N LEU A 105 7.42 -13.69 6.12
CA LEU A 105 6.09 -13.16 6.40
C LEU A 105 4.96 -14.07 5.90
N VAL A 106 5.20 -14.80 4.82
CA VAL A 106 4.28 -15.79 4.24
C VAL A 106 5.07 -16.99 3.73
N ASP A 107 4.40 -18.14 3.62
CA ASP A 107 4.99 -19.29 2.94
C ASP A 107 5.23 -18.98 1.46
N ALA A 108 6.28 -19.59 0.88
CA ALA A 108 6.61 -19.48 -0.54
C ALA A 108 6.93 -18.06 -1.05
N ASP A 109 7.48 -17.20 -0.19
CA ASP A 109 8.27 -16.07 -0.64
C ASP A 109 9.67 -16.56 -1.09
N THR A 110 9.94 -16.50 -2.39
CA THR A 110 11.12 -17.14 -3.01
C THR A 110 11.80 -16.29 -4.07
N ASN A 111 11.37 -15.05 -4.27
CA ASN A 111 11.88 -14.19 -5.35
C ASN A 111 13.09 -13.34 -4.91
N GLU A 112 13.41 -13.32 -3.61
CA GLU A 112 14.46 -12.47 -3.00
C GLU A 112 14.26 -10.97 -3.31
N ALA A 113 13.00 -10.55 -3.49
CA ALA A 113 12.62 -9.19 -3.83
C ALA A 113 11.71 -8.59 -2.74
N GLU A 114 11.51 -7.28 -2.78
CA GLU A 114 10.58 -6.63 -1.87
C GLU A 114 9.15 -6.95 -2.29
N ASP A 115 8.29 -7.30 -1.34
CA ASP A 115 6.90 -7.63 -1.60
C ASP A 115 5.98 -6.70 -0.82
N VAL A 116 4.73 -6.57 -1.29
CA VAL A 116 3.68 -5.85 -0.58
C VAL A 116 2.79 -6.84 0.16
N PHE A 117 2.58 -6.55 1.43
CA PHE A 117 1.78 -7.35 2.36
C PHE A 117 0.62 -6.54 2.92
N VAL A 118 -0.43 -7.25 3.34
CA VAL A 118 -1.50 -6.71 4.19
C VAL A 118 -1.63 -7.57 5.45
N HIS A 119 -1.56 -6.92 6.60
CA HIS A 119 -1.85 -7.50 7.91
C HIS A 119 -3.24 -7.08 8.39
N ASP A 120 -4.10 -8.06 8.70
CA ASP A 120 -5.38 -7.85 9.36
C ASP A 120 -5.20 -7.92 10.88
N ARG A 121 -5.22 -6.77 11.54
CA ARG A 121 -5.03 -6.66 12.99
C ARG A 121 -6.12 -7.34 13.82
N THR A 122 -7.26 -7.69 13.23
CA THR A 122 -8.34 -8.39 13.93
C THR A 122 -8.13 -9.90 13.94
N THR A 123 -7.70 -10.47 12.81
CA THR A 123 -7.50 -11.93 12.67
C THR A 123 -6.05 -12.34 12.96
N GLY A 124 -5.11 -11.41 12.88
CA GLY A 124 -3.67 -11.67 12.91
C GLY A 124 -3.11 -12.17 11.58
N GLU A 125 -3.92 -12.23 10.53
CA GLU A 125 -3.50 -12.79 9.23
C GLU A 125 -2.66 -11.80 8.42
N THR A 126 -1.52 -12.28 7.93
CA THR A 126 -0.65 -11.56 6.96
C THR A 126 -0.72 -12.25 5.61
N THR A 127 -0.99 -11.48 4.57
CA THR A 127 -1.12 -11.95 3.18
C THR A 127 -0.22 -11.12 2.26
N ARG A 128 0.39 -11.76 1.26
CA ARG A 128 1.07 -11.05 0.17
C ARG A 128 0.06 -10.66 -0.89
N VAL A 129 0.10 -9.40 -1.32
CA VAL A 129 -0.81 -8.84 -2.34
C VAL A 129 -0.08 -8.42 -3.63
N SER A 130 1.26 -8.42 -3.64
CA SER A 130 2.09 -8.34 -4.85
C SER A 130 2.08 -9.67 -5.62
N VAL A 131 0.89 -10.09 -6.06
CA VAL A 131 0.64 -11.34 -6.80
C VAL A 131 -0.11 -11.03 -8.10
N ASP A 132 -0.02 -11.91 -9.08
CA ASP A 132 -0.94 -11.90 -10.22
C ASP A 132 -2.33 -12.48 -9.84
N SER A 133 -3.28 -12.46 -10.78
CA SER A 133 -4.64 -12.97 -10.55
C SER A 133 -4.73 -14.48 -10.34
N ASP A 134 -3.66 -15.24 -10.56
CA ASP A 134 -3.54 -16.66 -10.22
C ASP A 134 -2.92 -16.87 -8.82
N GLY A 135 -2.61 -15.79 -8.11
CA GLY A 135 -1.97 -15.81 -6.79
C GLY A 135 -0.47 -16.10 -6.84
N ILE A 136 0.15 -16.02 -8.01
CA ILE A 136 1.59 -16.22 -8.17
C ILE A 136 2.30 -14.92 -7.85
N GLN A 137 3.35 -15.01 -7.02
CA GLN A 137 4.15 -13.84 -6.62
C GLN A 137 4.72 -13.09 -7.82
N ALA A 138 4.77 -11.76 -7.71
CA ALA A 138 5.50 -10.94 -8.65
C ALA A 138 6.95 -11.42 -8.76
N ARG A 139 7.46 -11.48 -9.99
CA ARG A 139 8.84 -11.92 -10.25
C ARG A 139 9.89 -10.92 -9.73
N TRP A 140 9.49 -9.66 -9.61
CA TRP A 140 10.34 -8.54 -9.21
C TRP A 140 9.71 -7.84 -8.01
N GLY A 141 10.42 -6.86 -7.46
CA GLY A 141 9.94 -6.18 -6.28
C GLY A 141 8.65 -5.38 -6.51
N ALA A 142 7.93 -5.16 -5.42
CA ALA A 142 6.78 -4.30 -5.33
C ALA A 142 6.93 -3.33 -4.14
N TRP A 143 6.48 -2.08 -4.32
CA TRP A 143 6.73 -0.98 -3.38
C TRP A 143 5.52 -0.06 -3.23
N TYR A 144 5.62 0.82 -2.23
CA TYR A 144 4.73 1.97 -2.03
C TYR A 144 3.24 1.63 -2.06
N PRO A 145 2.77 0.73 -1.18
CA PRO A 145 1.37 0.36 -1.18
C PRO A 145 0.49 1.52 -0.70
N THR A 146 -0.70 1.63 -1.26
CA THR A 146 -1.82 2.41 -0.72
C THR A 146 -3.06 1.55 -0.62
N LEU A 147 -3.96 1.91 0.30
CA LEU A 147 -5.06 1.05 0.74
C LEU A 147 -6.39 1.81 0.73
N SER A 148 -7.47 1.18 0.25
CA SER A 148 -8.82 1.76 0.32
C SER A 148 -9.31 1.85 1.76
N ALA A 149 -10.34 2.68 2.00
CA ALA A 149 -10.87 2.92 3.35
C ALA A 149 -11.41 1.65 4.01
N ASP A 150 -11.96 0.72 3.25
CA ASP A 150 -12.43 -0.59 3.72
C ASP A 150 -11.32 -1.66 3.76
N GLY A 151 -10.12 -1.33 3.26
CA GLY A 151 -8.98 -2.23 3.15
C GLY A 151 -9.08 -3.27 2.03
N ARG A 152 -10.07 -3.19 1.14
CA ARG A 152 -10.28 -4.16 0.05
C ARG A 152 -9.25 -4.02 -1.06
N VAL A 153 -9.00 -2.81 -1.51
CA VAL A 153 -8.22 -2.51 -2.70
C VAL A 153 -6.84 -2.02 -2.28
N VAL A 154 -5.79 -2.61 -2.86
CA VAL A 154 -4.40 -2.20 -2.64
C VAL A 154 -3.78 -1.77 -3.95
N ALA A 155 -3.34 -0.53 -4.06
CA ALA A 155 -2.50 -0.10 -5.18
C ALA A 155 -1.02 -0.21 -4.81
N PHE A 156 -0.16 -0.64 -5.72
CA PHE A 156 1.28 -0.76 -5.50
C PHE A 156 2.07 -0.57 -6.80
N GLU A 157 3.34 -0.21 -6.68
CA GLU A 157 4.28 -0.15 -7.80
C GLU A 157 4.97 -1.49 -8.00
N SER A 158 5.14 -1.95 -9.24
CA SER A 158 6.02 -3.10 -9.56
C SER A 158 6.65 -2.95 -10.94
N TRP A 159 7.76 -3.65 -11.17
CA TRP A 159 8.38 -3.68 -12.50
C TRP A 159 7.57 -4.52 -13.47
N THR A 160 7.38 -4.00 -14.68
CA THR A 160 6.88 -4.81 -15.81
C THR A 160 8.00 -5.08 -16.80
N TYR A 161 7.98 -6.27 -17.39
CA TYR A 161 8.87 -6.57 -18.51
C TYR A 161 8.10 -6.32 -19.79
N ASP A 162 8.41 -5.22 -20.46
CA ASP A 162 8.22 -5.15 -21.90
C ASP A 162 9.59 -4.92 -22.57
N LEU A 163 9.81 -5.54 -23.73
CA LEU A 163 11.11 -5.99 -24.26
C LEU A 163 12.16 -4.91 -24.62
N VAL A 164 12.11 -3.71 -24.02
CA VAL A 164 13.07 -2.63 -24.26
C VAL A 164 13.26 -1.66 -23.08
N ASN A 165 12.49 -1.74 -21.99
CA ASN A 165 12.72 -0.87 -20.83
C ASN A 165 12.28 -1.52 -19.51
N LEU A 166 13.06 -1.28 -18.46
CA LEU A 166 12.67 -1.54 -17.08
C LEU A 166 11.86 -0.32 -16.66
N ASP A 167 10.54 -0.34 -16.84
CA ASP A 167 9.67 0.73 -16.35
C ASP A 167 8.80 0.20 -15.19
N ARG A 168 8.53 1.07 -14.22
CA ARG A 168 7.63 0.77 -13.09
C ARG A 168 6.21 1.11 -13.48
N ASP A 169 5.28 0.25 -13.10
CA ASP A 169 3.86 0.43 -13.33
C ASP A 169 3.07 0.39 -12.03
N ILE A 170 1.89 1.00 -12.07
CA ILE A 170 0.93 0.96 -10.98
C ILE A 170 -0.01 -0.23 -11.22
N PHE A 171 -0.07 -1.08 -10.21
CA PHE A 171 -0.97 -2.21 -10.14
C PHE A 171 -1.98 -2.01 -9.02
N VAL A 172 -3.14 -2.62 -9.16
CA VAL A 172 -4.15 -2.73 -8.12
C VAL A 172 -4.45 -4.21 -7.90
N HIS A 173 -4.45 -4.63 -6.64
CA HIS A 173 -4.97 -5.94 -6.21
C HIS A 173 -6.26 -5.76 -5.44
N ASP A 174 -7.34 -6.36 -5.92
CA ASP A 174 -8.62 -6.46 -5.20
C ASP A 174 -8.61 -7.72 -4.33
N ARG A 175 -8.49 -7.54 -3.02
CA ARG A 175 -8.41 -8.65 -2.06
C ARG A 175 -9.71 -9.45 -1.94
N ALA A 176 -10.85 -8.92 -2.41
CA ALA A 176 -12.12 -9.63 -2.37
C ALA A 176 -12.28 -10.59 -3.56
N THR A 177 -11.76 -10.22 -4.74
CA THR A 177 -11.84 -11.05 -5.96
C THR A 177 -10.57 -11.85 -6.21
N GLY A 178 -9.43 -11.40 -5.68
CA GLY A 178 -8.09 -11.94 -5.98
C GLY A 178 -7.51 -11.41 -7.30
N GLU A 179 -8.18 -10.45 -7.94
CA GLU A 179 -7.77 -9.91 -9.24
C GLU A 179 -6.67 -8.86 -9.09
N THR A 180 -5.65 -8.94 -9.96
CA THR A 180 -4.61 -7.93 -10.09
C THR A 180 -4.62 -7.33 -11.49
N SER A 181 -4.73 -6.01 -11.55
CA SER A 181 -4.83 -5.24 -12.81
C SER A 181 -3.77 -4.13 -12.85
N ARG A 182 -3.21 -3.87 -14.05
CA ARG A 182 -2.35 -2.70 -14.30
C ARG A 182 -3.25 -1.49 -14.57
N VAL A 183 -3.06 -0.41 -13.83
CA VAL A 183 -3.87 0.82 -13.96
C VAL A 183 -3.11 1.99 -14.60
N SER A 184 -1.78 1.87 -14.73
CA SER A 184 -0.96 2.74 -15.61
C SER A 184 -1.11 2.31 -17.08
N VAL A 185 -2.31 2.52 -17.62
CA VAL A 185 -2.73 2.16 -18.98
C VAL A 185 -3.37 3.35 -19.68
N ASP A 186 -3.43 3.30 -21.02
CA ASP A 186 -4.22 4.24 -21.80
C ASP A 186 -5.73 4.05 -21.56
N SER A 187 -6.55 4.95 -22.12
CA SER A 187 -8.02 4.88 -22.03
C SER A 187 -8.65 3.63 -22.68
N ASN A 188 -7.88 2.80 -23.37
CA ASN A 188 -8.30 1.52 -23.93
C ASN A 188 -7.79 0.32 -23.13
N GLY A 189 -7.19 0.56 -21.95
CA GLY A 189 -6.61 -0.49 -21.10
C GLY A 189 -5.28 -1.04 -21.62
N ARG A 190 -4.60 -0.35 -22.54
CA ARG A 190 -3.33 -0.83 -23.12
C ARG A 190 -2.14 -0.29 -22.33
N PRO A 191 -1.10 -1.11 -22.12
CA PRO A 191 0.14 -0.62 -21.55
C PRO A 191 0.79 0.41 -22.49
N VAL A 192 1.41 1.42 -21.90
CA VAL A 192 2.10 2.50 -22.61
C VAL A 192 3.57 2.55 -22.19
N LYS A 193 4.42 3.08 -23.07
CA LYS A 193 5.86 3.22 -22.79
C LYS A 193 6.10 4.38 -21.83
N GLY A 194 6.95 4.21 -20.83
CA GLY A 194 7.25 5.21 -19.81
C GLY A 194 7.08 4.60 -18.42
N GLY A 195 7.54 5.30 -17.41
CA GLY A 195 7.50 4.86 -16.02
C GLY A 195 6.53 5.67 -15.18
N SER A 196 5.91 4.98 -14.23
CA SER A 196 5.27 5.61 -13.07
C SER A 196 6.32 5.82 -11.98
N ASP A 197 6.47 7.06 -11.49
CA ASP A 197 7.48 7.42 -10.50
C ASP A 197 6.85 7.84 -9.17
N TYR A 198 6.84 6.92 -8.20
CA TYR A 198 6.55 7.12 -6.78
C TYR A 198 5.11 7.58 -6.40
N LEU A 199 4.49 6.82 -5.50
CA LEU A 199 3.34 7.20 -4.65
C LEU A 199 2.02 7.38 -5.42
N SER A 200 1.45 6.27 -5.89
CA SER A 200 0.02 6.25 -6.23
C SER A 200 -0.83 6.69 -5.04
N SER A 201 -2.01 7.25 -5.31
CA SER A 201 -3.02 7.58 -4.31
C SER A 201 -4.33 6.93 -4.68
N LEU A 202 -4.92 6.21 -3.73
CA LEU A 202 -6.16 5.49 -3.90
C LEU A 202 -7.31 6.25 -3.22
N SER A 203 -8.41 6.42 -3.94
CA SER A 203 -9.65 6.94 -3.36
C SER A 203 -10.21 6.01 -2.27
N ALA A 204 -11.01 6.57 -1.35
CA ALA A 204 -11.51 5.84 -0.19
C ALA A 204 -12.35 4.60 -0.56
N ASP A 205 -13.13 4.67 -1.63
CA ASP A 205 -13.91 3.56 -2.17
C ASP A 205 -13.10 2.62 -3.08
N GLY A 206 -11.85 2.98 -3.37
CA GLY A 206 -10.96 2.21 -4.24
C GLY A 206 -11.25 2.35 -5.73
N ARG A 207 -12.15 3.25 -6.16
CA ARG A 207 -12.54 3.39 -7.59
C ARG A 207 -11.50 4.16 -8.40
N PHE A 208 -11.00 5.26 -7.87
CA PHE A 208 -10.01 6.12 -8.56
C PHE A 208 -8.60 5.88 -8.02
N VAL A 209 -7.64 5.75 -8.95
CA VAL A 209 -6.20 5.72 -8.67
C VAL A 209 -5.55 6.93 -9.33
N ALA A 210 -4.94 7.80 -8.53
CA ALA A 210 -4.14 8.92 -9.03
C ALA A 210 -2.65 8.54 -9.01
N PHE A 211 -1.90 8.84 -10.07
CA PHE A 211 -0.47 8.50 -10.14
C PHE A 211 0.30 9.41 -11.10
N PRO A 212 1.60 9.65 -10.83
CA PRO A 212 2.50 10.33 -11.75
C PRO A 212 2.99 9.37 -12.85
N HIS A 213 3.08 9.84 -14.09
CA HIS A 213 3.65 9.10 -15.21
C HIS A 213 4.31 10.05 -16.22
N ASP A 214 5.37 9.61 -16.91
CA ASP A 214 6.10 10.43 -17.90
C ASP A 214 5.77 10.12 -19.37
N SER A 215 4.67 9.40 -19.62
CA SER A 215 4.38 8.85 -20.95
C SER A 215 3.42 9.75 -21.71
N PRO A 216 3.75 10.14 -22.96
CA PRO A 216 2.88 10.95 -23.82
C PRO A 216 1.70 10.14 -24.41
N GLY A 217 1.37 8.99 -23.82
CA GLY A 217 0.47 7.99 -24.38
C GLY A 217 -0.69 7.56 -23.49
N LEU A 218 -0.74 8.00 -22.21
CA LEU A 218 -1.85 7.64 -21.31
C LEU A 218 -3.15 8.30 -21.74
N VAL A 219 -3.09 9.57 -22.14
CA VAL A 219 -4.23 10.35 -22.64
C VAL A 219 -3.79 11.13 -23.88
N GLU A 220 -4.69 11.27 -24.86
CA GLU A 220 -4.36 11.87 -26.16
C GLU A 220 -3.87 13.32 -26.08
N ASP A 221 -4.26 14.04 -25.03
CA ASP A 221 -3.91 15.45 -24.82
C ASP A 221 -2.56 15.66 -24.10
N ASP A 222 -1.95 14.60 -23.56
CA ASP A 222 -0.60 14.68 -23.01
C ASP A 222 0.45 14.38 -24.10
N THR A 223 1.26 15.38 -24.43
CA THR A 223 2.21 15.30 -25.55
C THR A 223 3.62 15.79 -25.19
N ASN A 224 3.91 16.00 -23.90
CA ASN A 224 5.08 16.78 -23.49
C ASN A 224 6.27 15.92 -23.01
N GLU A 225 6.09 14.60 -22.84
CA GLU A 225 7.10 13.65 -22.34
C GLU A 225 7.72 14.06 -20.99
N VAL A 226 6.96 14.76 -20.14
CA VAL A 226 7.34 15.04 -18.76
C VAL A 226 6.38 14.37 -17.79
N ILE A 227 6.78 14.28 -16.51
CA ILE A 227 5.91 13.70 -15.48
C ILE A 227 4.68 14.60 -15.31
N ASP A 228 3.52 14.03 -15.61
CA ASP A 228 2.19 14.58 -15.33
C ASP A 228 1.42 13.67 -14.38
N VAL A 229 0.31 14.18 -13.82
CA VAL A 229 -0.52 13.41 -12.87
C VAL A 229 -1.81 12.97 -13.55
N PHE A 230 -2.04 11.66 -13.52
CA PHE A 230 -3.19 11.00 -14.13
C PHE A 230 -4.13 10.47 -13.06
N VAL A 231 -5.40 10.31 -13.43
CA VAL A 231 -6.39 9.56 -12.65
C VAL A 231 -6.93 8.46 -13.54
N HIS A 232 -6.89 7.22 -13.04
CA HIS A 232 -7.54 6.07 -13.64
C HIS A 232 -8.83 5.80 -12.88
N ASP A 233 -9.95 5.79 -13.59
CA ASP A 233 -11.25 5.37 -13.09
C ASP A 233 -11.42 3.89 -13.40
N ARG A 234 -11.47 3.07 -12.35
CA ARG A 234 -11.57 1.61 -12.47
C ARG A 234 -12.98 1.14 -12.85
N ASP A 235 -13.99 2.03 -12.82
CA ASP A 235 -15.42 1.74 -13.04
C ASP A 235 -16.04 2.86 -13.87
N ALA A 236 -15.52 3.06 -15.08
CA ALA A 236 -15.85 4.22 -15.90
C ALA A 236 -17.32 4.22 -16.40
N ASP A 237 -17.96 3.07 -16.49
CA ASP A 237 -19.37 2.91 -16.86
C ASP A 237 -20.32 2.80 -15.65
N GLU A 238 -19.77 2.78 -14.43
CA GLU A 238 -20.48 2.79 -13.15
C GLU A 238 -21.36 1.55 -12.91
N ASP A 239 -20.95 0.41 -13.43
CA ASP A 239 -21.67 -0.84 -13.28
C ASP A 239 -21.25 -1.64 -12.01
N GLY A 240 -20.18 -1.20 -11.36
CA GLY A 240 -19.64 -1.76 -10.12
C GLY A 240 -18.67 -2.91 -10.33
N ILE A 241 -18.28 -3.20 -11.57
CA ILE A 241 -17.21 -4.12 -11.94
C ILE A 241 -15.96 -3.28 -12.22
N PHE A 242 -14.88 -3.59 -11.51
CA PHE A 242 -13.65 -2.82 -11.59
C PHE A 242 -12.67 -3.43 -12.57
N ASP A 243 -11.93 -2.59 -13.29
CA ASP A 243 -10.83 -2.95 -14.20
C ASP A 243 -11.23 -3.90 -15.34
N GLU A 244 -12.44 -3.76 -15.88
CA GLU A 244 -12.94 -4.62 -16.95
C GLU A 244 -12.05 -4.58 -18.21
N GLN A 245 -11.66 -5.76 -18.71
CA GLN A 245 -11.05 -5.88 -20.03
C GLN A 245 -12.12 -5.64 -21.08
N GLY A 246 -12.11 -4.47 -21.72
CA GLY A 246 -13.12 -4.11 -22.72
C GLY A 246 -13.32 -5.21 -23.77
N GLU A 247 -14.52 -5.82 -23.80
CA GLU A 247 -14.99 -6.59 -24.96
C GLU A 247 -15.26 -5.59 -26.09
N TRP A 248 -14.23 -5.29 -26.87
CA TRP A 248 -14.41 -4.55 -28.11
C TRP A 248 -15.26 -5.40 -29.04
N GLY A 249 -16.54 -5.05 -29.13
CA GLY A 249 -17.57 -5.79 -29.86
C GLY A 249 -17.04 -6.34 -31.17
N ALA A 250 -17.29 -7.63 -31.39
CA ALA A 250 -17.16 -8.26 -32.69
C ALA A 250 -17.78 -7.31 -33.73
N ILE A 251 -16.93 -6.71 -34.57
CA ILE A 251 -17.39 -6.03 -35.77
C ILE A 251 -18.08 -7.12 -36.57
N SER A 252 -19.41 -7.13 -36.55
CA SER A 252 -20.18 -8.00 -37.41
C SER A 252 -19.79 -7.65 -38.85
N THR A 253 -19.23 -8.63 -39.55
CA THR A 253 -18.94 -8.61 -40.98
C THR A 253 -20.13 -8.16 -41.83
#